data_AF-A0A4S2L9E7-F1
#
_entry.id   AF-A0A4S2L9E7-F1
#
_cell.length_a   1.000
_cell.length_b   1.000
_cell.length_c   1.000
_cell.angle_alpha   90.00
_cell.angle_beta   90.00
_cell.angle_gamma   90.00
#
_symmetry.space_group_name_H-M   'P 1'
#
loop_
_entity.id
_entity.type
_entity.pdbx_description
1 polymer ?
#
loop_
_entity_poly.entity_id
_entity_poly.type
_entity_poly.pdbx_seq_one_letter_code
_entity_poly.pdbx_strand_id
1 'polypeptide(L)'
;MSTAICMRKKGQYVSPHGGPLFLQLPQGISITILLENVYRYPWLDLQNQGSVASFAKELKEYSTVPWLVISGDAMNSMLRTVDVYTTKTSEVISSARYFDDAIKVMHNYRGSQWQEARSEMFVADIQISSPPGHFGYPWMGSLDWSKLFTMWSDSIKLGGQPGFLDVIGKNLQVEEATLKGGDEVTNRVYRLLVEDVLLGLNPYGGDMDTNRWNSSEYNGPGLGYYRYLGKLFGYGLVGNAFIEARKKAPKNETERTQLWIKHMCIQSGYNLVAFHKMWNFPMTDETQSVCKRLPCFFPDDEYTKSFQSKTDTVLNESGGSCSHREPKKVEFRGDIKAGLDRVRPQNIFLTFQ
;
A
#
# COMPACT_ATOMS: atom_id res chain seq x y z
N MET A 1 -12.09 7.41 -20.98
CA MET A 1 -13.51 7.65 -20.69
C MET A 1 -14.23 6.31 -20.71
N SER A 2 -14.77 5.84 -19.58
CA SER A 2 -15.70 4.71 -19.59
C SER A 2 -17.09 5.21 -19.98
N THR A 3 -17.75 4.57 -20.94
CA THR A 3 -19.17 4.84 -21.20
C THR A 3 -19.97 4.29 -20.03
N ALA A 4 -20.30 5.14 -19.04
CA ALA A 4 -21.21 4.77 -17.97
C ALA A 4 -22.62 4.72 -18.56
N ILE A 5 -23.14 3.52 -18.74
CA ILE A 5 -24.48 3.32 -19.28
C ILE A 5 -25.42 3.02 -18.12
N CYS A 6 -26.40 3.89 -17.88
CA CYS A 6 -27.45 3.60 -16.92
C CYS A 6 -28.20 2.35 -17.35
N MET A 7 -28.16 1.32 -16.50
CA MET A 7 -28.87 0.08 -16.74
C MET A 7 -30.38 0.32 -16.75
N ARG A 8 -31.05 -0.23 -17.75
CA ARG A 8 -32.52 -0.32 -17.82
C ARG A 8 -32.94 -1.75 -17.51
N LYS A 9 -34.18 -1.95 -17.05
CA LYS A 9 -34.75 -3.28 -16.79
C LYS A 9 -34.63 -4.24 -17.98
N LYS A 10 -34.72 -3.70 -19.20
CA LYS A 10 -34.42 -4.36 -20.47
C LYS A 10 -33.76 -3.34 -21.40
N GLY A 11 -32.82 -3.78 -22.22
CA GLY A 11 -32.13 -2.91 -23.17
C GLY A 11 -31.15 -3.68 -24.05
N GLN A 12 -30.67 -3.00 -25.09
CA GLN A 12 -29.62 -3.48 -25.97
C GLN A 12 -28.48 -2.47 -25.98
N TYR A 13 -27.25 -2.98 -25.91
CA TYR A 13 -26.04 -2.17 -25.94
C TYR A 13 -25.09 -2.74 -26.98
N VAL A 14 -24.42 -1.87 -27.72
CA VAL A 14 -23.43 -2.23 -28.72
C VAL A 14 -22.18 -1.40 -28.47
N SER A 15 -21.03 -2.06 -28.38
CA SER A 15 -19.73 -1.40 -28.32
C SER A 15 -18.97 -1.71 -29.62
N PRO A 16 -18.48 -0.70 -30.37
CA PRO A 16 -17.69 -0.95 -31.57
C PRO A 16 -16.31 -1.56 -31.24
N HIS A 17 -15.88 -1.51 -29.97
CA HIS A 17 -14.58 -2.00 -29.53
C HIS A 17 -14.67 -3.33 -28.76
N GLY A 18 -15.88 -3.74 -28.34
CA GLY A 18 -16.04 -4.80 -27.34
C GLY A 18 -15.40 -4.43 -26.00
N GLY A 19 -15.19 -5.43 -25.14
CA GLY A 19 -14.48 -5.30 -23.87
C GLY A 19 -15.16 -6.07 -22.72
N PRO A 20 -14.44 -6.31 -21.60
CA PRO A 20 -15.05 -6.90 -20.42
C PRO A 20 -16.16 -6.02 -19.85
N LEU A 21 -17.21 -6.64 -19.36
CA LEU A 21 -18.33 -5.97 -18.70
C LEU A 21 -18.06 -5.91 -17.20
N PHE A 22 -18.03 -4.69 -16.65
CA PHE A 22 -17.96 -4.43 -15.23
C PHE A 22 -19.27 -3.81 -14.75
N LEU A 23 -19.73 -4.27 -13.58
CA LEU A 23 -20.95 -3.79 -12.97
C LEU A 23 -20.62 -2.98 -11.72
N GLN A 24 -21.18 -1.77 -11.62
CA GLN A 24 -21.08 -0.94 -10.42
C GLN A 24 -22.43 -0.93 -9.71
N LEU A 25 -22.47 -1.48 -8.50
CA LEU A 25 -23.66 -1.52 -7.66
C LEU A 25 -23.43 -0.74 -6.36
N PRO A 26 -24.47 -0.10 -5.80
CA PRO A 26 -24.48 0.28 -4.40
C PRO A 26 -24.29 -0.96 -3.50
N GLN A 27 -23.68 -0.75 -2.33
CA GLN A 27 -23.46 -1.81 -1.35
C GLN A 27 -24.80 -2.43 -0.91
N GLY A 28 -24.82 -3.75 -0.74
CA GLY A 28 -25.99 -4.49 -0.24
C GLY A 28 -27.08 -4.75 -1.29
N ILE A 29 -26.86 -4.39 -2.55
CA ILE A 29 -27.80 -4.67 -3.64
C ILE A 29 -27.37 -5.92 -4.41
N SER A 30 -28.31 -6.85 -4.59
CA SER A 30 -28.17 -8.00 -5.48
C SER A 30 -29.09 -7.83 -6.69
N ILE A 31 -28.56 -8.08 -7.89
CA ILE A 31 -29.33 -8.11 -9.12
C ILE A 31 -28.98 -9.35 -9.93
N THR A 32 -29.94 -9.82 -10.72
CA THR A 32 -29.72 -10.85 -11.75
C THR A 32 -29.77 -10.18 -13.11
N ILE A 33 -28.75 -10.42 -13.94
CA ILE A 33 -28.66 -9.90 -15.30
C ILE A 33 -28.63 -11.10 -16.25
N LEU A 34 -29.52 -11.11 -17.23
CA LEU A 34 -29.43 -11.99 -18.38
C LEU A 34 -28.70 -11.23 -19.50
N LEU A 35 -27.58 -11.78 -19.95
CA LEU A 35 -26.81 -11.26 -21.08
C LEU A 35 -26.95 -12.24 -22.25
N GLU A 36 -27.40 -11.72 -23.39
CA GLU A 36 -27.51 -12.46 -24.65
C GLU A 36 -26.52 -11.87 -25.66
N ASN A 37 -26.01 -12.68 -26.59
CA ASN A 37 -25.05 -12.28 -27.63
C ASN A 37 -23.74 -11.68 -27.06
N VAL A 38 -23.20 -12.30 -26.02
CA VAL A 38 -21.91 -11.94 -25.41
C VAL A 38 -20.86 -13.03 -25.60
N TYR A 39 -19.58 -12.65 -25.66
CA TYR A 39 -18.46 -13.58 -25.65
C TYR A 39 -17.95 -13.77 -24.23
N ARG A 40 -17.62 -15.03 -23.87
CA ARG A 40 -17.00 -15.35 -22.58
C ARG A 40 -15.49 -15.11 -22.66
N TYR A 41 -14.98 -14.33 -21.71
CA TYR A 41 -13.54 -14.20 -21.44
C TYR A 41 -13.13 -15.14 -20.30
N PRO A 42 -11.84 -15.54 -20.19
CA PRO A 42 -11.38 -16.31 -19.05
C PRO A 42 -11.55 -15.53 -17.74
N TRP A 43 -12.15 -16.15 -16.74
CA TRP A 43 -12.41 -15.51 -15.46
C TRP A 43 -11.88 -16.34 -14.29
N LEU A 44 -11.12 -15.69 -13.41
CA LEU A 44 -10.68 -16.24 -12.13
C LEU A 44 -11.39 -15.49 -10.99
N ASP A 45 -12.19 -16.21 -10.22
CA ASP A 45 -12.77 -15.72 -8.98
C ASP A 45 -12.06 -16.33 -7.79
N LEU A 46 -11.27 -15.54 -7.07
CA LEU A 46 -10.55 -16.00 -5.89
C LEU A 46 -11.49 -16.36 -4.73
N GLN A 47 -12.74 -15.87 -4.77
CA GLN A 47 -13.80 -16.17 -3.79
C GLN A 47 -14.48 -17.52 -4.05
N ASN A 48 -14.25 -18.12 -5.22
CA ASN A 48 -14.86 -19.39 -5.61
C ASN A 48 -13.78 -20.47 -5.79
N GLN A 49 -13.71 -21.42 -4.84
CA GLN A 49 -12.75 -22.54 -4.91
C GLN A 49 -12.90 -23.39 -6.19
N GLY A 50 -14.12 -23.52 -6.72
CA GLY A 50 -14.38 -24.17 -7.99
C GLY A 50 -13.72 -23.42 -9.16
N SER A 51 -13.85 -22.09 -9.20
CA SER A 51 -13.19 -21.24 -10.20
C SER A 51 -11.67 -21.37 -10.14
N VAL A 52 -11.10 -21.32 -8.93
CA VAL A 52 -9.65 -21.52 -8.71
C VAL A 52 -9.20 -22.89 -9.21
N ALA A 53 -9.93 -23.96 -8.86
CA ALA A 53 -9.60 -25.32 -9.26
C ALA A 53 -9.71 -25.55 -10.77
N SER A 54 -10.69 -24.92 -11.44
CA SER A 54 -10.92 -25.06 -12.87
C SER A 54 -10.18 -24.02 -13.73
N PHE A 55 -9.41 -23.10 -13.14
CA PHE A 55 -8.87 -21.95 -13.87
C PHE A 55 -7.97 -22.33 -15.06
N ALA A 56 -7.18 -23.40 -14.94
CA ALA A 56 -6.36 -23.89 -16.06
C ALA A 56 -7.19 -24.40 -17.24
N LYS A 57 -8.39 -24.93 -16.98
CA LYS A 57 -9.35 -25.34 -18.01
C LYS A 57 -10.02 -24.11 -18.63
N GLU A 58 -10.47 -23.17 -17.80
CA GLU A 58 -11.05 -21.88 -18.23
C GLU A 58 -10.14 -21.15 -19.24
N LEU A 59 -8.85 -21.04 -18.91
CA LEU A 59 -7.86 -20.38 -19.77
C LEU A 59 -7.68 -21.08 -21.12
N LYS A 60 -7.75 -22.42 -21.16
CA LYS A 60 -7.61 -23.19 -22.40
C LYS A 60 -8.83 -23.04 -23.29
N GLU A 61 -10.03 -23.05 -22.71
CA GLU A 61 -11.29 -22.95 -23.45
C GLU A 61 -11.48 -21.55 -24.07
N TYR A 62 -11.00 -20.51 -23.39
CA TYR A 62 -11.20 -19.11 -23.80
C TYR A 62 -9.89 -18.38 -24.15
N SER A 63 -8.85 -19.11 -24.57
CA SER A 63 -7.50 -18.58 -24.81
C SER A 63 -7.41 -17.55 -25.94
N THR A 64 -8.42 -17.51 -26.83
CA THR A 64 -8.46 -16.61 -28.00
C THR A 64 -8.98 -15.22 -27.65
N VAL A 65 -9.59 -15.03 -26.47
CA VAL A 65 -10.06 -13.72 -26.03
C VAL A 65 -8.88 -12.92 -25.50
N PRO A 66 -8.65 -11.66 -25.94
CA PRO A 66 -7.41 -10.94 -25.66
C PRO A 66 -7.19 -10.62 -24.17
N TRP A 67 -8.28 -10.48 -23.42
CA TRP A 67 -8.27 -10.07 -22.02
C TRP A 67 -8.98 -11.08 -21.14
N LEU A 68 -8.47 -11.24 -19.93
CA LEU A 68 -9.10 -11.99 -18.85
C LEU A 68 -9.31 -11.09 -17.65
N VAL A 69 -10.20 -11.51 -16.74
CA VAL A 69 -10.45 -10.80 -15.48
C VAL A 69 -10.16 -11.73 -14.31
N ILE A 70 -9.49 -11.17 -13.30
CA ILE A 70 -9.31 -11.77 -11.99
C ILE A 70 -10.11 -10.94 -10.99
N SER A 71 -10.91 -11.61 -10.16
CA SER A 71 -11.69 -10.98 -9.09
C SER A 71 -11.24 -11.51 -7.73
N GLY A 72 -10.89 -10.58 -6.84
CA GLY A 72 -10.54 -10.83 -5.44
C GLY A 72 -11.43 -10.03 -4.50
N ASP A 73 -11.13 -10.06 -3.21
CA ASP A 73 -11.92 -9.36 -2.18
C ASP A 73 -11.70 -7.84 -2.24
N ALA A 74 -10.43 -7.45 -2.36
CA ALA A 74 -9.92 -6.10 -2.29
C ALA A 74 -9.33 -5.62 -3.62
N MET A 75 -9.07 -6.52 -4.58
CA MET A 75 -8.55 -6.18 -5.90
C MET A 75 -9.23 -6.94 -7.03
N ASN A 76 -9.54 -6.24 -8.10
CA ASN A 76 -9.84 -6.81 -9.40
C ASN A 76 -8.69 -6.49 -10.38
N SER A 77 -8.50 -7.34 -11.39
CA SER A 77 -7.45 -7.14 -12.38
C SER A 77 -7.90 -7.54 -13.78
N MET A 78 -7.43 -6.80 -14.77
CA MET A 78 -7.56 -7.14 -16.19
C MET A 78 -6.18 -7.30 -16.80
N LEU A 79 -5.88 -8.52 -17.25
CA LEU A 79 -4.58 -8.92 -17.77
C LEU A 79 -4.72 -9.44 -19.20
N ARG A 80 -3.62 -9.44 -19.95
CA ARG A 80 -3.61 -10.09 -21.27
C ARG A 80 -3.73 -11.60 -21.09
N THR A 81 -4.70 -12.20 -21.77
CA THR A 81 -4.90 -13.66 -21.71
C THR A 81 -3.66 -14.43 -22.12
N VAL A 82 -2.92 -13.93 -23.12
CA VAL A 82 -1.70 -14.60 -23.61
C VAL A 82 -0.59 -14.67 -22.56
N ASP A 83 -0.43 -13.65 -21.71
CA ASP A 83 0.61 -13.64 -20.66
C ASP A 83 0.30 -14.66 -19.55
N VAL A 84 -0.98 -14.86 -19.28
CA VAL A 84 -1.45 -15.84 -18.28
C VAL A 84 -1.46 -17.26 -18.87
N TYR A 85 -1.89 -17.42 -20.12
CA TYR A 85 -1.94 -18.71 -20.81
C TYR A 85 -0.55 -19.34 -20.97
N THR A 86 0.48 -18.50 -21.15
CA THR A 86 1.88 -18.96 -21.31
C THR A 86 2.62 -19.18 -19.99
N THR A 87 1.94 -19.02 -18.86
CA THR A 87 2.52 -19.20 -17.52
C THR A 87 1.76 -20.25 -16.70
N LYS A 88 2.31 -20.63 -15.54
CA LYS A 88 1.61 -21.56 -14.64
C LYS A 88 0.50 -20.80 -13.92
N THR A 89 -0.70 -21.36 -13.88
CA THR A 89 -1.84 -20.75 -13.17
C THR A 89 -1.57 -20.50 -11.69
N SER A 90 -0.70 -21.32 -11.06
CA SER A 90 -0.26 -21.13 -9.68
C SER A 90 0.46 -19.79 -9.45
N GLU A 91 1.21 -19.30 -10.43
CA GLU A 91 1.89 -17.99 -10.34
C GLU A 91 0.86 -16.87 -10.27
N VAL A 92 -0.13 -16.92 -11.17
CA VAL A 92 -1.19 -15.91 -11.28
C VAL A 92 -2.08 -15.90 -10.04
N ILE A 93 -2.48 -17.09 -9.56
CA ILE A 93 -3.28 -17.23 -8.34
C ILE A 93 -2.50 -16.68 -7.13
N SER A 94 -1.21 -16.98 -7.01
CA SER A 94 -0.39 -16.53 -5.89
C SER A 94 -0.17 -15.01 -5.91
N SER A 95 0.13 -14.46 -7.08
CA SER A 95 0.25 -13.02 -7.30
C SER A 95 -1.04 -12.27 -6.97
N ALA A 96 -2.19 -12.78 -7.46
CA ALA A 96 -3.48 -12.16 -7.22
C ALA A 96 -3.86 -12.18 -5.74
N ARG A 97 -3.63 -13.31 -5.04
CA ARG A 97 -3.85 -13.38 -3.58
C ARG A 97 -2.93 -12.41 -2.82
N TYR A 98 -1.66 -12.32 -3.21
CA TYR A 98 -0.72 -11.41 -2.57
C TYR A 98 -1.16 -9.95 -2.65
N PHE A 99 -1.53 -9.45 -3.84
CA PHE A 99 -1.94 -8.05 -3.97
C PHE A 99 -3.29 -7.77 -3.31
N ASP A 100 -4.20 -8.74 -3.32
CA ASP A 100 -5.46 -8.68 -2.56
C ASP A 100 -5.18 -8.50 -1.06
N ASP A 101 -4.29 -9.32 -0.51
CA ASP A 101 -3.86 -9.27 0.89
C ASP A 101 -3.06 -8.00 1.22
N ALA A 102 -2.22 -7.54 0.30
CA ALA A 102 -1.46 -6.31 0.46
C ALA A 102 -2.39 -5.11 0.65
N ILE A 103 -3.45 -4.99 -0.17
CA ILE A 103 -4.44 -3.92 -0.05
C ILE A 103 -5.17 -4.00 1.30
N LYS A 104 -5.54 -5.21 1.77
CA LYS A 104 -6.13 -5.40 3.10
C LYS A 104 -5.20 -4.91 4.21
N VAL A 105 -3.93 -5.32 4.18
CA VAL A 105 -2.90 -4.88 5.15
C VAL A 105 -2.71 -3.36 5.12
N MET A 106 -2.64 -2.75 3.93
CA MET A 106 -2.50 -1.30 3.80
C MET A 106 -3.69 -0.54 4.38
N HIS A 107 -4.91 -1.01 4.13
CA HIS A 107 -6.12 -0.46 4.74
C HIS A 107 -6.10 -0.58 6.27
N ASN A 108 -5.77 -1.76 6.80
CA ASN A 108 -5.68 -2.00 8.23
C ASN A 108 -4.65 -1.06 8.87
N TYR A 109 -3.48 -0.91 8.25
CA TYR A 109 -2.38 -0.08 8.75
C TYR A 109 -2.71 1.40 8.87
N ARG A 110 -3.44 1.95 7.88
CA ARG A 110 -3.92 3.34 7.92
C ARG A 110 -5.20 3.49 8.74
N GLY A 111 -5.76 2.43 9.32
CA GLY A 111 -7.01 2.47 10.09
C GLY A 111 -8.27 2.69 9.25
N SER A 112 -8.26 2.29 7.99
CA SER A 112 -9.49 2.20 7.17
C SER A 112 -9.94 0.75 7.12
N GLN A 113 -11.24 0.52 6.97
CA GLN A 113 -11.76 -0.84 6.83
C GLN A 113 -11.76 -1.24 5.35
N TRP A 114 -10.97 -2.25 4.99
CA TRP A 114 -10.96 -2.78 3.62
C TRP A 114 -12.34 -3.37 3.23
N GLN A 115 -13.14 -3.78 4.21
CA GLN A 115 -14.53 -4.26 4.08
C GLN A 115 -15.45 -3.23 3.45
N GLU A 116 -15.27 -1.96 3.82
CA GLU A 116 -16.09 -0.83 3.40
C GLU A 116 -15.47 -0.09 2.21
N ALA A 117 -14.19 -0.33 1.94
CA ALA A 117 -13.49 0.25 0.82
C ALA A 117 -13.96 -0.36 -0.51
N ARG A 118 -13.96 0.47 -1.55
CA ARG A 118 -14.07 0.01 -2.93
C ARG A 118 -12.85 -0.84 -3.25
N SER A 119 -13.05 -2.04 -3.83
CA SER A 119 -11.95 -2.86 -4.32
C SER A 119 -11.13 -2.11 -5.37
N GLU A 120 -9.81 -2.17 -5.29
CA GLU A 120 -8.90 -1.61 -6.29
C GLU A 120 -9.09 -2.30 -7.65
N MET A 121 -8.75 -1.60 -8.74
CA MET A 121 -8.80 -2.15 -10.09
C MET A 121 -7.46 -1.91 -10.79
N PHE A 122 -6.79 -3.01 -11.14
CA PHE A 122 -5.59 -2.98 -11.97
C PHE A 122 -5.91 -3.30 -13.43
N VAL A 123 -5.33 -2.54 -14.37
CA VAL A 123 -5.41 -2.85 -15.79
C VAL A 123 -4.02 -2.74 -16.41
N ALA A 124 -3.58 -3.78 -17.11
CA ALA A 124 -2.42 -3.68 -18.00
C ALA A 124 -2.91 -3.30 -19.41
N ASP A 125 -2.38 -2.24 -20.02
CA ASP A 125 -2.83 -1.78 -21.34
C ASP A 125 -1.68 -1.14 -22.16
N ILE A 126 -1.91 -0.94 -23.45
CA ILE A 126 -1.06 -0.14 -24.36
C ILE A 126 -1.34 1.35 -24.15
N GLN A 127 -2.62 1.72 -24.01
CA GLN A 127 -3.04 3.12 -23.95
C GLN A 127 -3.18 3.60 -22.50
N ILE A 128 -2.05 3.69 -21.81
CA ILE A 128 -2.00 4.23 -20.44
C ILE A 128 -1.65 5.72 -20.46
N SER A 129 -2.15 6.45 -19.46
CA SER A 129 -1.99 7.92 -19.40
C SER A 129 -0.58 8.38 -19.07
N SER A 130 0.19 7.56 -18.34
CA SER A 130 1.57 7.85 -17.95
C SER A 130 2.37 6.53 -17.78
N PRO A 131 3.22 6.15 -18.76
CA PRO A 131 4.07 4.96 -18.66
C PRO A 131 5.21 5.13 -17.65
N PRO A 132 5.74 4.02 -17.07
CA PRO A 132 5.35 2.63 -17.30
C PRO A 132 4.11 2.20 -16.49
N GLY A 133 3.59 3.05 -15.59
CA GLY A 133 2.37 2.81 -14.84
C GLY A 133 1.95 4.05 -14.06
N HIS A 134 0.67 4.11 -13.68
CA HIS A 134 0.11 5.23 -12.94
C HIS A 134 -0.95 4.80 -11.93
N PHE A 135 -1.07 5.59 -10.86
CA PHE A 135 -2.13 5.46 -9.85
C PHE A 135 -3.47 6.02 -10.36
N GLY A 136 -4.54 5.81 -9.59
CA GLY A 136 -5.90 6.17 -9.96
C GLY A 136 -6.85 4.98 -9.93
N TYR A 137 -8.03 5.15 -10.52
CA TYR A 137 -9.04 4.10 -10.61
C TYR A 137 -9.57 3.97 -12.05
N PRO A 138 -9.15 2.94 -12.81
CA PRO A 138 -8.16 1.93 -12.44
C PRO A 138 -6.75 2.53 -12.28
N TRP A 139 -5.90 1.87 -11.52
CA TRP A 139 -4.46 2.06 -11.64
C TRP A 139 -3.97 1.15 -12.75
N MET A 140 -3.05 1.66 -13.57
CA MET A 140 -2.69 1.01 -14.83
C MET A 140 -1.20 0.79 -14.95
N GLY A 141 -0.82 -0.28 -15.64
CA GLY A 141 0.56 -0.57 -16.03
C GLY A 141 0.65 -0.79 -17.54
N SER A 142 1.85 -0.65 -18.08
CA SER A 142 2.10 -1.08 -19.47
C SER A 142 1.89 -2.58 -19.60
N LEU A 143 1.82 -3.10 -20.83
CA LEU A 143 1.64 -4.53 -21.07
C LEU A 143 2.68 -5.42 -20.37
N ASP A 144 3.89 -4.92 -20.11
CA ASP A 144 4.91 -5.67 -19.37
C ASP A 144 4.50 -5.95 -17.92
N TRP A 145 3.63 -5.12 -17.33
CA TRP A 145 3.10 -5.36 -15.99
C TRP A 145 2.16 -6.57 -15.96
N SER A 146 1.44 -6.85 -17.06
CA SER A 146 0.68 -8.10 -17.19
C SER A 146 1.60 -9.32 -17.08
N LYS A 147 2.77 -9.26 -17.71
CA LYS A 147 3.80 -10.32 -17.59
C LYS A 147 4.45 -10.36 -16.20
N LEU A 148 4.77 -9.22 -15.60
CA LEU A 148 5.34 -9.17 -14.24
C LEU A 148 4.38 -9.76 -13.20
N PHE A 149 3.07 -9.56 -13.39
CA PHE A 149 2.04 -10.15 -12.55
C PHE A 149 2.08 -11.68 -12.58
N THR A 150 2.51 -12.30 -13.68
CA THR A 150 2.58 -13.76 -13.84
C THR A 150 3.93 -14.38 -13.45
N MET A 151 4.89 -13.57 -12.98
CA MET A 151 6.23 -14.00 -12.56
C MET A 151 6.39 -13.89 -11.03
N TRP A 152 5.49 -14.52 -10.28
CA TRP A 152 5.41 -14.34 -8.83
C TRP A 152 6.57 -15.01 -8.08
N SER A 153 6.85 -16.28 -8.37
CA SER A 153 7.88 -17.09 -7.70
C SER A 153 9.27 -16.46 -7.74
N ASP A 154 9.58 -15.81 -8.86
CA ASP A 154 10.89 -15.21 -9.12
C ASP A 154 11.05 -13.87 -8.37
N SER A 155 9.94 -13.20 -8.08
CA SER A 155 9.94 -11.83 -7.56
C SER A 155 9.74 -11.78 -6.04
N ILE A 156 9.04 -12.75 -5.44
CA ILE A 156 8.68 -12.72 -4.02
C ILE A 156 9.88 -12.56 -3.06
N LYS A 157 11.02 -13.18 -3.37
CA LYS A 157 12.25 -13.09 -2.54
C LYS A 157 12.87 -11.69 -2.53
N LEU A 158 12.50 -10.85 -3.49
CA LEU A 158 12.98 -9.48 -3.67
C LEU A 158 11.91 -8.44 -3.30
N GLY A 159 10.85 -8.85 -2.59
CA GLY A 159 9.72 -7.99 -2.22
C GLY A 159 8.53 -8.10 -3.17
N GLY A 160 8.47 -9.14 -4.01
CA GLY A 160 7.45 -9.31 -5.03
C GLY A 160 7.67 -8.34 -6.19
N GLN A 161 6.65 -7.57 -6.55
CA GLN A 161 6.75 -6.50 -7.53
C GLN A 161 6.60 -5.14 -6.84
N PRO A 162 7.69 -4.50 -6.38
CA PRO A 162 7.60 -3.30 -5.55
C PRO A 162 6.93 -2.13 -6.27
N GLY A 163 7.02 -2.05 -7.60
CA GLY A 163 6.32 -1.02 -8.39
C GLY A 163 4.80 -1.09 -8.25
N PHE A 164 4.22 -2.28 -8.05
CA PHE A 164 2.78 -2.44 -7.85
C PHE A 164 2.37 -1.86 -6.50
N LEU A 165 3.14 -2.17 -5.45
CA LEU A 165 2.89 -1.63 -4.10
C LEU A 165 3.09 -0.11 -4.03
N ASP A 166 4.06 0.43 -4.76
CA ASP A 166 4.28 1.88 -4.84
C ASP A 166 3.04 2.59 -5.43
N VAL A 167 2.41 2.02 -6.46
CA VAL A 167 1.21 2.56 -7.12
C VAL A 167 -0.04 2.37 -6.26
N ILE A 168 -0.26 1.20 -5.67
CA ILE A 168 -1.36 0.97 -4.73
C ILE A 168 -1.22 1.91 -3.51
N GLY A 169 0.00 2.06 -3.00
CA GLY A 169 0.30 2.94 -1.88
C GLY A 169 -0.02 4.41 -2.17
N LYS A 170 0.03 4.86 -3.43
CA LYS A 170 -0.42 6.20 -3.84
C LYS A 170 -1.93 6.36 -3.69
N ASN A 171 -2.72 5.37 -4.11
CA ASN A 171 -4.17 5.39 -3.94
C ASN A 171 -4.57 5.40 -2.45
N LEU A 172 -3.77 4.74 -1.60
CA LEU A 172 -4.05 4.58 -0.17
C LEU A 172 -3.26 5.55 0.72
N GLN A 173 -2.59 6.55 0.13
CA GLN A 173 -1.70 7.46 0.86
C GLN A 173 -2.46 8.21 1.97
N VAL A 174 -1.75 8.50 3.07
CA VAL A 174 -2.28 9.27 4.21
C VAL A 174 -1.81 10.71 4.09
N GLU A 175 -2.54 11.51 3.33
CA GLU A 175 -2.19 12.91 3.02
C GLU A 175 -1.98 13.78 4.26
N GLU A 176 -2.71 13.47 5.35
CA GLU A 176 -2.58 14.16 6.63
C GLU A 176 -1.22 13.90 7.32
N ALA A 177 -0.52 12.84 6.92
CA ALA A 177 0.82 12.46 7.38
C ALA A 177 1.89 12.54 6.29
N THR A 178 1.53 12.95 5.06
CA THR A 178 2.49 13.19 3.98
C THR A 178 3.23 14.50 4.23
N LEU A 179 4.51 14.38 4.62
CA LEU A 179 5.39 15.52 4.92
C LEU A 179 5.95 16.18 3.64
N LYS A 180 6.64 17.31 3.78
CA LYS A 180 7.29 18.03 2.67
C LYS A 180 8.09 17.07 1.77
N GLY A 181 7.84 17.11 0.46
CA GLY A 181 8.51 16.22 -0.51
C GLY A 181 8.18 14.72 -0.34
N GLY A 182 7.17 14.40 0.48
CA GLY A 182 6.80 13.04 0.86
C GLY A 182 5.86 12.34 -0.12
N ASP A 183 5.51 12.96 -1.24
CA ASP A 183 4.54 12.39 -2.20
C ASP A 183 5.02 11.02 -2.70
N GLU A 184 6.31 10.85 -3.01
CA GLU A 184 6.92 9.57 -3.44
C GLU A 184 7.57 8.78 -2.30
N VAL A 185 7.34 9.19 -1.05
CA VAL A 185 7.94 8.57 0.14
C VAL A 185 6.86 7.88 0.97
N THR A 186 5.75 8.56 1.22
CA THR A 186 4.70 8.11 2.14
C THR A 186 3.99 6.87 1.58
N ASN A 187 3.72 6.83 0.27
CA ASN A 187 3.23 5.62 -0.41
C ASN A 187 4.15 4.42 -0.24
N ARG A 188 5.48 4.63 -0.26
CA ARG A 188 6.48 3.57 -0.12
C ARG A 188 6.64 3.04 1.30
N VAL A 189 6.07 3.70 2.30
CA VAL A 189 6.01 3.16 3.67
C VAL A 189 5.20 1.87 3.71
N TYR A 190 4.14 1.76 2.88
CA TYR A 190 3.35 0.54 2.78
C TYR A 190 4.15 -0.65 2.25
N ARG A 191 5.13 -0.40 1.38
CA ARG A 191 6.03 -1.44 0.91
C ARG A 191 6.81 -2.07 2.07
N LEU A 192 7.38 -1.24 2.96
CA LEU A 192 8.08 -1.73 4.15
C LEU A 192 7.16 -2.60 5.01
N LEU A 193 5.92 -2.17 5.21
CA LEU A 193 4.96 -2.94 5.98
C LEU A 193 4.60 -4.28 5.31
N VAL A 194 4.27 -4.26 4.03
CA VAL A 194 3.78 -5.45 3.32
C VAL A 194 4.89 -6.50 3.19
N GLU A 195 6.12 -6.06 2.91
CA GLU A 195 7.30 -6.96 2.88
C GLU A 195 7.57 -7.62 4.24
N ASP A 196 7.38 -6.90 5.35
CA ASP A 196 7.49 -7.48 6.70
C ASP A 196 6.32 -8.46 6.97
N VAL A 197 5.07 -7.96 6.89
CA VAL A 197 3.88 -8.67 7.38
C VAL A 197 3.50 -9.88 6.52
N LEU A 198 3.59 -9.76 5.19
CA LEU A 198 3.15 -10.82 4.25
C LEU A 198 4.30 -11.72 3.80
N LEU A 199 5.52 -11.19 3.69
CA LEU A 199 6.66 -11.94 3.16
C LEU A 199 7.67 -12.36 4.24
N GLY A 200 7.56 -11.84 5.47
CA GLY A 200 8.50 -12.13 6.55
C GLY A 200 9.92 -11.62 6.27
N LEU A 201 10.05 -10.60 5.41
CA LEU A 201 11.32 -9.97 5.10
C LEU A 201 11.72 -8.98 6.19
N ASN A 202 12.95 -8.46 6.13
CA ASN A 202 13.40 -7.37 6.99
C ASN A 202 13.63 -6.08 6.18
N PRO A 203 12.57 -5.31 5.86
CA PRO A 203 12.66 -4.13 5.01
C PRO A 203 13.16 -2.88 5.74
N TYR A 204 13.34 -2.98 7.06
CA TYR A 204 13.85 -1.91 7.93
C TYR A 204 15.38 -1.88 7.99
N GLY A 205 16.07 -2.69 7.18
CA GLY A 205 17.50 -2.57 6.91
C GLY A 205 17.83 -1.61 5.75
N GLY A 206 19.12 -1.41 5.50
CA GLY A 206 19.61 -0.61 4.38
C GLY A 206 19.84 0.86 4.72
N ASP A 207 19.70 1.74 3.73
CA ASP A 207 19.96 3.17 3.88
C ASP A 207 18.89 3.84 4.78
N MET A 208 19.37 4.43 5.87
CA MET A 208 18.59 5.19 6.86
C MET A 208 18.43 6.67 6.49
N ASP A 209 18.89 7.07 5.29
CA ASP A 209 18.81 8.44 4.78
C ASP A 209 19.56 9.43 5.68
N THR A 210 20.65 8.97 6.32
CA THR A 210 21.48 9.73 7.25
C THR A 210 22.33 10.78 6.53
N ASN A 211 22.52 10.66 5.20
CA ASN A 211 23.16 11.69 4.39
C ASN A 211 22.46 13.06 4.50
N ARG A 212 21.14 13.09 4.77
CA ARG A 212 20.38 14.33 5.01
C ARG A 212 20.83 15.06 6.28
N TRP A 213 21.48 14.38 7.22
CA TRP A 213 22.00 14.98 8.43
C TRP A 213 23.13 15.98 8.14
N ASN A 214 23.76 15.94 6.96
CA ASN A 214 24.73 16.95 6.54
C ASN A 214 24.11 18.31 6.18
N SER A 215 22.80 18.35 5.92
CA SER A 215 22.10 19.60 5.64
C SER A 215 21.69 20.29 6.94
N SER A 216 21.52 21.62 6.89
CA SER A 216 20.83 22.43 7.91
C SER A 216 19.39 22.74 7.53
N GLU A 217 18.95 22.39 6.32
CA GLU A 217 17.62 22.72 5.81
C GLU A 217 16.65 21.56 5.96
N TYR A 218 15.38 21.89 6.23
CA TYR A 218 14.29 20.94 6.21
C TYR A 218 13.76 20.74 4.79
N ASN A 219 14.05 19.58 4.22
CA ASN A 219 13.56 19.14 2.91
C ASN A 219 12.63 17.92 3.00
N GLY A 220 12.12 17.66 4.20
CA GLY A 220 11.35 16.45 4.51
C GLY A 220 12.22 15.19 4.62
N PRO A 221 11.70 14.14 5.29
CA PRO A 221 12.39 12.86 5.38
C PRO A 221 12.23 12.04 4.09
N GLY A 222 13.26 11.29 3.70
CA GLY A 222 13.14 10.21 2.72
C GLY A 222 12.69 8.89 3.38
N LEU A 223 12.64 7.81 2.59
CA LEU A 223 12.18 6.50 3.07
C LEU A 223 13.07 5.94 4.19
N GLY A 224 14.36 6.28 4.21
CA GLY A 224 15.31 5.83 5.23
C GLY A 224 14.95 6.30 6.64
N TYR A 225 14.32 7.47 6.80
CA TYR A 225 13.77 7.91 8.09
C TYR A 225 12.71 6.93 8.62
N TYR A 226 11.78 6.50 7.76
CA TYR A 226 10.75 5.52 8.13
C TYR A 226 11.33 4.13 8.38
N ARG A 227 12.38 3.74 7.63
CA ARG A 227 13.14 2.51 7.93
C ARG A 227 13.76 2.57 9.30
N TYR A 228 14.38 3.68 9.66
CA TYR A 228 15.06 3.83 10.95
C TYR A 228 14.05 3.82 12.11
N LEU A 229 12.91 4.50 11.96
CA LEU A 229 11.81 4.40 12.91
C LEU A 229 11.32 2.95 13.05
N GLY A 230 11.14 2.23 11.94
CA GLY A 230 10.74 0.82 11.97
C GLY A 230 11.80 -0.10 12.59
N LYS A 231 13.09 0.14 12.34
CA LYS A 231 14.21 -0.59 12.98
C LYS A 231 14.19 -0.41 14.50
N LEU A 232 13.99 0.83 14.95
CA LEU A 232 14.03 1.16 16.38
C LEU A 232 12.75 0.72 17.09
N PHE A 233 11.58 1.01 16.54
CA PHE A 233 10.30 0.92 17.24
C PHE A 233 9.31 -0.06 16.60
N GLY A 234 9.61 -0.66 15.46
CA GLY A 234 8.68 -1.50 14.71
C GLY A 234 7.64 -0.70 13.92
N TYR A 235 6.90 -1.39 13.03
CA TYR A 235 5.89 -0.75 12.17
C TYR A 235 4.74 -0.13 12.96
N GLY A 236 4.48 -0.60 14.19
CA GLY A 236 3.41 -0.08 15.03
C GLY A 236 3.53 1.42 15.30
N LEU A 237 4.75 1.97 15.37
CA LEU A 237 4.96 3.41 15.58
C LEU A 237 4.33 4.25 14.45
N VAL A 238 4.68 3.94 13.21
CA VAL A 238 4.20 4.69 12.04
C VAL A 238 2.73 4.39 11.76
N GLY A 239 2.31 3.12 11.84
CA GLY A 239 0.91 2.75 11.63
C GLY A 239 -0.03 3.43 12.61
N ASN A 240 0.31 3.44 13.90
CA ASN A 240 -0.49 4.12 14.91
C ASN A 240 -0.57 5.64 14.66
N ALA A 241 0.49 6.26 14.13
CA ALA A 241 0.48 7.66 13.77
C ALA A 241 -0.39 7.94 12.54
N PHE A 242 -0.38 7.07 11.53
CA PHE A 242 -1.29 7.17 10.37
C PHE A 242 -2.75 7.12 10.78
N ILE A 243 -3.10 6.21 11.71
CA ILE A 243 -4.46 6.11 12.26
C ILE A 243 -4.89 7.42 12.92
N GLU A 244 -4.02 8.04 13.73
CA GLU A 244 -4.38 9.31 14.38
C GLU A 244 -4.39 10.49 13.41
N ALA A 245 -3.47 10.53 12.44
CA ALA A 245 -3.41 11.59 11.44
C ALA A 245 -4.70 11.69 10.63
N ARG A 246 -5.27 10.55 10.21
CA ARG A 246 -6.55 10.49 9.47
C ARG A 246 -7.77 10.97 10.26
N LYS A 247 -7.67 11.11 11.58
CA LYS A 247 -8.72 11.70 12.42
C LYS A 247 -8.59 13.22 12.52
N LYS A 248 -7.56 13.80 11.90
CA LYS A 248 -7.26 15.23 11.89
C LYS A 248 -7.33 15.74 10.45
N ALA A 249 -7.36 17.06 10.31
CA ALA A 249 -7.33 17.74 9.02
C ALA A 249 -6.31 18.88 9.09
N PRO A 250 -5.00 18.56 9.15
CA PRO A 250 -3.96 19.58 9.14
C PRO A 250 -4.02 20.38 7.83
N LYS A 251 -3.99 21.70 7.94
CA LYS A 251 -4.28 22.60 6.82
C LYS A 251 -3.06 22.94 5.97
N ASN A 252 -1.87 22.72 6.50
CA ASN A 252 -0.61 23.11 5.88
C ASN A 252 0.54 22.20 6.36
N GLU A 253 1.69 22.37 5.72
CA GLU A 253 2.88 21.56 6.00
C GLU A 253 3.38 21.68 7.44
N THR A 254 3.33 22.87 8.03
CA THR A 254 3.76 23.08 9.41
C THR A 254 2.88 22.28 10.38
N GLU A 255 1.56 22.33 10.20
CA GLU A 255 0.62 21.55 11.02
C GLU A 255 0.85 20.04 10.88
N ARG A 256 1.05 19.54 9.65
CA ARG A 256 1.38 18.12 9.40
C ARG A 256 2.67 17.72 10.12
N THR A 257 3.71 18.53 10.00
CA THR A 257 4.99 18.30 10.65
C THR A 257 4.87 18.27 12.17
N GLN A 258 4.19 19.24 12.77
CA GLN A 258 4.00 19.26 14.23
C GLN A 258 3.18 18.06 14.71
N LEU A 259 2.10 17.73 13.99
CA LEU A 259 1.25 16.57 14.29
C LEU A 259 2.06 15.27 14.25
N TRP A 260 2.86 15.09 13.20
CA TRP A 260 3.72 13.93 13.01
C TRP A 260 4.70 13.75 14.17
N ILE A 261 5.46 14.79 14.52
CA ILE A 261 6.48 14.73 15.58
C ILE A 261 5.83 14.44 16.94
N LYS A 262 4.70 15.10 17.25
CA LYS A 262 3.93 14.82 18.47
C LYS A 262 3.53 13.34 18.52
N HIS A 263 3.03 12.77 17.42
CA HIS A 263 2.67 11.36 17.36
C HIS A 263 3.88 10.44 17.51
N MET A 264 5.03 10.74 16.89
CA MET A 264 6.24 9.93 17.07
C MET A 264 6.66 9.86 18.55
N CYS A 265 6.60 10.99 19.27
CA CYS A 265 6.89 11.00 20.71
C CYS A 265 5.82 10.23 21.52
N ILE A 266 4.54 10.55 21.32
CA ILE A 266 3.43 9.95 22.10
C ILE A 266 3.35 8.44 21.89
N GLN A 267 3.47 7.98 20.64
CA GLN A 267 3.31 6.56 20.30
C GLN A 267 4.54 5.73 20.69
N SER A 268 5.76 6.30 20.61
CA SER A 268 6.97 5.62 21.10
C SER A 268 7.06 5.60 22.62
N GLY A 269 6.44 6.57 23.30
CA GLY A 269 6.61 6.79 24.73
C GLY A 269 7.93 7.47 25.09
N TYR A 270 8.67 7.98 24.10
CA TYR A 270 9.97 8.63 24.29
C TYR A 270 9.98 10.06 23.75
N ASN A 271 10.82 10.91 24.36
CA ASN A 271 11.18 12.19 23.78
C ASN A 271 12.14 11.96 22.61
N LEU A 272 11.63 12.15 21.39
CA LEU A 272 12.37 12.00 20.14
C LEU A 272 12.81 13.34 19.53
N VAL A 273 12.83 14.45 20.29
CA VAL A 273 13.22 15.77 19.76
C VAL A 273 14.63 15.74 19.16
N ALA A 274 15.61 15.22 19.89
CA ALA A 274 16.99 15.11 19.39
C ALA A 274 17.07 14.27 18.11
N PHE A 275 16.33 13.15 18.05
CA PHE A 275 16.24 12.32 16.85
C PHE A 275 15.71 13.12 15.66
N HIS A 276 14.58 13.82 15.79
CA HIS A 276 14.00 14.62 14.70
C HIS A 276 14.88 15.82 14.29
N LYS A 277 15.66 16.39 15.22
CA LYS A 277 16.65 17.43 14.88
C LYS A 277 17.72 16.94 13.91
N MET A 278 18.07 15.64 13.92
CA MET A 278 19.03 15.10 12.96
C MET A 278 18.54 15.22 11.51
N TRP A 279 17.22 15.10 11.27
CA TRP A 279 16.55 15.34 9.99
C TRP A 279 16.08 16.79 9.78
N ASN A 280 16.55 17.73 10.61
CA ASN A 280 16.28 19.16 10.53
C ASN A 280 14.78 19.51 10.61
N PHE A 281 13.95 18.69 11.26
CA PHE A 281 12.53 18.96 11.38
C PHE A 281 12.27 20.32 12.09
N PRO A 282 11.44 21.21 11.52
CA PRO A 282 11.02 22.42 12.22
C PRO A 282 10.06 22.04 13.34
N MET A 283 10.35 22.49 14.57
CA MET A 283 9.56 22.16 15.75
C MET A 283 9.20 23.41 16.54
N THR A 284 7.92 23.58 16.84
CA THR A 284 7.47 24.64 17.75
C THR A 284 7.79 24.29 19.20
N ASP A 285 7.85 25.30 20.06
CA ASP A 285 8.04 25.10 21.51
C ASP A 285 6.94 24.22 22.12
N GLU A 286 5.71 24.32 21.61
CA GLU A 286 4.59 23.49 22.03
C GLU A 286 4.86 22.00 21.73
N THR A 287 5.29 21.68 20.50
CA THR A 287 5.64 20.31 20.10
C THR A 287 6.80 19.76 20.94
N GLN A 288 7.85 20.57 21.14
CA GLN A 288 8.97 20.17 21.99
C GLN A 288 8.52 19.92 23.44
N SER A 289 7.62 20.76 23.96
CA SER A 289 7.11 20.64 25.33
C SER A 289 6.28 19.37 25.53
N VAL A 290 5.54 18.92 24.52
CA VAL A 290 4.84 17.62 24.55
C VAL A 290 5.86 16.48 24.67
N CYS A 291 6.89 16.47 23.82
CA CYS A 291 7.90 15.43 23.83
C CYS A 291 8.74 15.45 25.12
N LYS A 292 9.14 16.62 25.64
CA LYS A 292 9.99 16.78 26.85
C LYS A 292 9.41 16.18 28.13
N ARG A 293 8.11 15.89 28.17
CA ARG A 293 7.45 15.19 29.29
C ARG A 293 7.76 13.69 29.33
N LEU A 294 8.32 13.15 28.26
CA LEU A 294 8.65 11.73 28.10
C LEU A 294 10.15 11.49 28.35
N PRO A 295 10.55 10.26 28.74
CA PRO A 295 11.96 9.91 28.88
C PRO A 295 12.71 10.13 27.56
N CYS A 296 13.89 10.75 27.61
CA CYS A 296 14.69 10.95 26.40
C CYS A 296 15.28 9.64 25.89
N PHE A 297 15.20 9.45 24.58
CA PHE A 297 15.85 8.36 23.87
C PHE A 297 16.60 8.91 22.66
N PHE A 298 17.81 8.40 22.44
CA PHE A 298 18.58 8.66 21.24
C PHE A 298 19.44 7.43 20.92
N PRO A 299 19.39 6.89 19.69
CA PRO A 299 20.14 5.69 19.35
C PRO A 299 21.66 5.93 19.46
N ASP A 300 22.40 4.92 19.91
CA ASP A 300 23.87 4.86 19.84
C ASP A 300 24.27 3.67 18.96
N ASP A 301 24.48 3.94 17.68
CA ASP A 301 24.70 2.96 16.63
C ASP A 301 25.70 3.46 15.58
N GLU A 302 25.96 2.64 14.55
CA GLU A 302 26.93 2.97 13.50
C GLU A 302 26.62 4.29 12.77
N TYR A 303 25.34 4.65 12.63
CA TYR A 303 24.92 5.84 11.92
C TYR A 303 25.20 7.09 12.77
N THR A 304 24.79 7.07 14.03
CA THR A 304 24.98 8.19 14.96
C THR A 304 26.45 8.44 15.29
N LYS A 305 27.27 7.38 15.39
CA LYS A 305 28.74 7.47 15.55
C LYS A 305 29.43 8.15 14.38
N SER A 306 28.92 7.94 13.16
CA SER A 306 29.46 8.59 11.96
C SER A 306 29.20 10.11 11.94
N PHE A 307 28.32 10.62 12.81
CA PHE A 307 27.93 12.02 12.91
C PHE A 307 28.10 12.57 14.33
N GLN A 308 29.10 12.10 15.08
CA GLN A 308 29.26 12.39 16.52
C GLN A 308 29.16 13.88 16.87
N SER A 309 29.82 14.76 16.11
CA SER A 309 29.77 16.20 16.37
C SER A 309 28.35 16.79 16.29
N LYS A 310 27.55 16.37 15.30
CA LYS A 310 26.14 16.79 15.19
C LYS A 310 25.30 16.15 16.28
N THR A 311 25.51 14.87 16.55
CA THR A 311 24.86 14.12 17.63
C THR A 311 25.04 14.81 18.99
N ASP A 312 26.28 15.16 19.37
CA ASP A 312 26.59 15.84 20.63
C ASP A 312 25.90 17.21 20.71
N THR A 313 25.88 17.94 19.59
CA THR A 313 25.20 19.24 19.50
C THR A 313 23.69 19.09 19.76
N VAL A 314 23.01 18.18 19.06
CA VAL A 314 21.55 18.01 19.22
C VAL A 314 21.17 17.45 20.60
N LEU A 315 22.03 16.61 21.20
CA LEU A 315 21.83 16.08 22.54
C LEU A 315 21.98 17.17 23.60
N ASN A 316 23.02 18.01 23.49
CA ASN A 316 23.25 19.14 24.39
C ASN A 316 22.08 20.13 24.37
N GLU A 317 21.59 20.48 23.17
CA GLU A 317 20.40 21.34 23.03
C GLU A 317 19.11 20.70 23.58
N SER A 318 19.08 19.38 23.72
CA SER A 318 17.91 18.62 24.19
C SER A 318 18.00 18.22 25.67
N GLY A 319 19.04 18.64 26.40
CA GLY A 319 19.21 18.38 27.84
C GLY A 319 20.12 17.19 28.20
N GLY A 320 20.91 16.67 27.24
CA GLY A 320 22.12 15.85 27.44
C GLY A 320 21.97 14.43 27.99
N SER A 321 20.86 14.08 28.64
CA SER A 321 20.67 12.79 29.33
C SER A 321 19.61 11.92 28.65
N CYS A 322 19.98 11.30 27.53
CA CYS A 322 19.10 10.39 26.79
C CYS A 322 19.50 8.92 27.01
N SER A 323 18.50 8.04 27.09
CA SER A 323 18.74 6.60 27.08
C SER A 323 19.20 6.15 25.70
N HIS A 324 20.23 5.32 25.67
CA HIS A 324 20.74 4.64 24.47
C HIS A 324 20.33 3.17 24.41
N ARG A 325 19.64 2.67 25.45
CA ARG A 325 19.15 1.29 25.49
C ARG A 325 18.10 1.10 24.40
N GLU A 326 18.10 -0.08 23.77
CA GLU A 326 17.11 -0.41 22.75
C GLU A 326 15.69 -0.15 23.28
N PRO A 327 14.89 0.66 22.58
CA PRO A 327 13.57 1.01 23.05
C PRO A 327 12.62 -0.18 22.86
N LYS A 328 11.57 -0.23 23.69
CA LYS A 328 10.48 -1.18 23.50
C LYS A 328 9.83 -0.94 22.13
N LYS A 329 9.64 -2.00 21.35
CA LYS A 329 8.87 -1.93 20.09
C LYS A 329 7.44 -1.49 20.39
N VAL A 330 6.92 -0.60 19.56
CA VAL A 330 5.56 -0.08 19.62
C VAL A 330 4.63 -1.13 19.02
N GLU A 331 3.69 -1.58 19.83
CA GLU A 331 2.62 -2.47 19.38
C GLU A 331 1.66 -1.70 18.47
N PHE A 332 1.32 -2.28 17.32
CA PHE A 332 0.29 -1.73 16.46
C PHE A 332 -1.08 -1.93 17.12
N ARG A 333 -1.87 -0.85 17.23
CA ARG A 333 -3.15 -0.87 17.97
C ARG A 333 -4.29 -1.54 17.23
N GLY A 334 -4.17 -1.72 15.92
CA GLY A 334 -5.15 -2.42 15.09
C GLY A 334 -4.78 -3.90 14.91
N ASP A 335 -5.68 -4.66 14.29
CA ASP A 335 -5.35 -5.98 13.76
C ASP A 335 -4.81 -5.82 12.33
N ILE A 336 -3.49 -5.90 12.19
CA ILE A 336 -2.83 -5.72 10.89
C ILE A 336 -3.17 -6.84 9.90
N LYS A 337 -3.48 -8.04 10.40
CA LYS A 337 -3.80 -9.23 9.59
C LYS A 337 -5.31 -9.46 9.45
N ALA A 338 -6.14 -8.50 9.87
CA ALA A 338 -7.59 -8.62 9.79
C ALA A 338 -8.03 -8.90 8.34
N GLY A 339 -8.59 -10.09 8.11
CA GLY A 339 -9.12 -10.51 6.82
C GLY A 339 -8.16 -11.29 5.92
N LEU A 340 -6.93 -11.59 6.35
CA LEU A 340 -5.99 -12.38 5.55
C LEU A 340 -6.32 -13.89 5.54
N ASP A 341 -6.95 -14.37 6.60
CA ASP A 341 -7.40 -15.76 6.75
C ASP A 341 -8.82 -15.98 6.20
N ARG A 342 -9.44 -14.94 5.66
CA ARG A 342 -10.83 -14.93 5.22
C ARG A 342 -10.93 -14.50 3.77
N VAL A 343 -11.67 -15.30 3.01
CA VAL A 343 -12.12 -14.94 1.68
C VAL A 343 -13.57 -14.48 1.81
N ARG A 344 -13.95 -13.37 1.19
CA ARG A 344 -15.35 -12.94 1.24
C ARG A 344 -16.25 -13.98 0.55
N PRO A 345 -17.53 -14.07 0.95
CA PRO A 345 -18.48 -14.88 0.20
C PRO A 345 -18.51 -14.43 -1.26
N GLN A 346 -18.46 -15.40 -2.18
CA GLN A 346 -18.65 -15.17 -3.60
C GLN A 346 -19.83 -14.24 -3.84
N ASN A 347 -19.59 -13.16 -4.58
CA ASN A 347 -20.57 -12.11 -4.85
C ASN A 347 -21.00 -12.03 -6.33
N ILE A 348 -20.36 -12.82 -7.20
CA ILE A 348 -20.69 -12.93 -8.63
C ILE A 348 -20.98 -14.39 -8.95
N PHE A 349 -22.19 -14.67 -9.44
CA PHE A 349 -22.61 -16.01 -9.84
C PHE A 349 -22.89 -16.02 -11.33
N LEU A 350 -22.11 -16.79 -12.09
CA LEU A 350 -22.28 -16.93 -13.53
C LEU A 350 -22.96 -18.26 -13.84
N THR A 351 -24.07 -18.21 -14.58
CA THR A 351 -24.74 -19.38 -15.14
C THR A 351 -24.77 -19.23 -16.65
N PHE A 352 -24.42 -20.29 -17.36
CA PHE A 352 -24.42 -20.33 -18.82
C PHE A 352 -25.52 -21.28 -19.27
N GLN A 353 -26.33 -20.84 -20.23
CA GLN A 353 -27.44 -21.60 -20.80
C GLN A 353 -27.12 -21.98 -22.24
#